data_AF-A0A1H7SA70-F1
#
_entry.id   AF-A0A1H7SA70-F1
#
_cell.length_a   1.000
_cell.length_b   1.000
_cell.length_c   1.000
_cell.angle_alpha   90.00
_cell.angle_beta   90.00
_cell.angle_gamma   90.00
#
_symmetry.space_group_name_H-M   'P 1'
#
loop_
_entity.id
_entity.type
_entity.pdbx_description
1 polymer ?
#
loop_
_entity_poly.entity_id
_entity_poly.type
_entity_poly.pdbx_seq_one_letter_code
_entity_poly.pdbx_strand_id
1 'polypeptide(L)'
;MVKINKKLATFTALAIMMSLVMAPSVRVLAANQMTGTVKTSASEPAAGTVTEETTVEISPEVDAMTLDELVAYTDELLKSSCDDDESSGYNLRTYDDRIVVEMWYTGMNDLVKLAAIDETYQPTWDYMVEAMRDISETLYAAYKKYDRHVYVILLDETDPEEHLIACKNGKVTYDFLHPER
;
A
#
# COMPACT_ATOMS: atom_id res chain seq x y z
N MET A 1 -28.88 -8.55 14.94
CA MET A 1 -28.03 -9.59 14.33
C MET A 1 -27.30 -8.93 13.18
N VAL A 2 -26.07 -8.46 13.43
CA VAL A 2 -25.29 -7.69 12.46
C VAL A 2 -24.75 -8.66 11.41
N LYS A 3 -25.26 -8.57 10.18
CA LYS A 3 -24.74 -9.33 9.04
C LYS A 3 -23.48 -8.63 8.55
N ILE A 4 -22.32 -9.07 9.03
CA ILE A 4 -21.04 -8.71 8.45
C ILE A 4 -21.02 -9.37 7.06
N ASN A 5 -21.21 -8.56 6.02
CA ASN A 5 -21.13 -9.00 4.64
C ASN A 5 -19.67 -9.38 4.34
N LYS A 6 -19.41 -10.68 4.13
CA LYS A 6 -18.13 -11.25 3.69
C LYS A 6 -17.69 -10.79 2.28
N LYS A 7 -18.29 -9.73 1.73
CA LYS A 7 -18.05 -9.21 0.37
C LYS A 7 -16.96 -8.13 0.32
N LEU A 8 -16.33 -7.82 1.45
CA LEU A 8 -15.44 -6.68 1.63
C LEU A 8 -13.99 -7.08 1.99
N ALA A 9 -13.58 -8.32 1.69
CA ALA A 9 -12.29 -8.85 2.15
C ALA A 9 -11.12 -8.56 1.18
N THR A 10 -11.38 -8.26 -0.09
CA THR A 10 -10.31 -8.10 -1.09
C THR A 10 -9.79 -6.67 -1.21
N PHE A 11 -10.53 -5.67 -0.72
CA PHE A 11 -10.15 -4.25 -0.77
C PHE A 11 -9.66 -3.68 0.56
N THR A 12 -9.63 -4.48 1.63
CA THR A 12 -9.11 -4.05 2.93
C THR A 12 -7.61 -3.73 2.89
N ALA A 13 -6.82 -4.26 1.95
CA ALA A 13 -5.39 -3.96 1.86
C ALA A 13 -5.11 -2.46 1.60
N LEU A 14 -5.88 -1.83 0.70
CA LEU A 14 -5.71 -0.41 0.35
C LEU A 14 -6.14 0.51 1.52
N ALA A 15 -7.24 0.15 2.21
CA ALA A 15 -7.73 0.88 3.38
C ALA A 15 -6.87 0.66 4.65
N ILE A 16 -6.23 -0.51 4.81
CA ILE A 16 -5.32 -0.78 5.93
C ILE A 16 -4.04 0.05 5.82
N MET A 17 -3.54 0.31 4.59
CA MET A 17 -2.34 1.13 4.38
C MET A 17 -2.48 2.57 4.88
N MET A 18 -3.64 3.20 4.70
CA MET A 18 -3.86 4.57 5.17
C MET A 18 -4.01 4.69 6.69
N SER A 19 -4.50 3.63 7.36
CA SER A 19 -4.61 3.62 8.83
C SER A 19 -3.24 3.62 9.53
N LEU A 20 -2.18 3.19 8.84
CA LEU A 20 -0.81 3.21 9.36
C LEU A 20 -0.09 4.56 9.15
N VAL A 21 -0.35 5.26 8.04
CA VAL A 21 0.23 6.60 7.79
C VAL A 21 -0.43 7.67 8.67
N MET A 22 -1.67 7.44 9.10
CA MET A 22 -2.46 8.33 9.98
C MET A 22 -2.35 8.02 11.48
N ALA A 23 -1.52 7.07 11.91
CA ALA A 23 -1.17 6.99 13.33
C ALA A 23 -0.28 8.19 13.65
N PRO A 24 -0.75 9.18 14.45
CA PRO A 24 0.09 10.32 14.78
C PRO A 24 1.35 9.77 15.42
N SER A 25 2.50 10.17 14.89
CA SER A 25 3.80 9.94 15.49
C SER A 25 3.76 10.59 16.87
N VAL A 26 3.29 9.85 17.87
CA VAL A 26 3.31 10.28 19.26
C VAL A 26 4.78 10.34 19.60
N ARG A 27 5.34 11.54 19.47
CA ARG A 27 6.65 11.91 19.97
C ARG A 27 6.76 11.38 21.40
N VAL A 28 7.48 10.28 21.59
CA VAL A 28 7.96 9.88 22.92
C VAL A 28 9.16 10.78 23.23
N LEU A 29 8.87 12.07 23.41
CA LEU A 29 9.75 13.05 24.02
C LEU A 29 9.05 13.58 25.27
N ALA A 30 8.97 12.72 26.27
CA ALA A 30 8.93 13.10 27.69
C ALA A 30 10.00 12.24 28.37
N ALA A 31 11.29 12.59 28.23
CA ALA A 31 11.97 13.52 29.14
C ALA A 31 11.68 13.17 30.62
N ASN A 32 12.57 12.33 31.17
CA ASN A 32 13.12 12.41 32.52
C ASN A 32 12.40 13.37 33.49
N GLN A 33 11.56 12.84 34.38
CA GLN A 33 11.53 13.28 35.78
C GLN A 33 10.83 12.26 36.69
N MET A 34 11.68 11.59 37.49
CA MET A 34 11.47 11.13 38.87
C MET A 34 10.42 10.06 39.21
N THR A 35 10.98 8.93 39.64
CA THR A 35 10.54 8.07 40.77
C THR A 35 9.19 7.39 40.69
N GLY A 36 9.21 6.06 40.55
CA GLY A 36 8.11 5.21 40.98
C GLY A 36 7.86 4.06 40.01
N THR A 37 8.10 2.85 40.49
CA THR A 37 7.80 1.56 39.86
C THR A 37 6.43 1.57 39.16
N VAL A 38 6.40 1.55 37.82
CA VAL A 38 5.19 1.29 37.04
C VAL A 38 5.50 0.20 36.03
N LYS A 39 4.73 -0.89 36.11
CA LYS A 39 4.75 -2.02 35.20
C LYS A 39 4.62 -1.52 33.76
N THR A 40 5.63 -1.84 32.96
CA THR A 40 5.58 -1.81 31.50
C THR A 40 4.38 -2.60 31.01
N SER A 41 3.34 -1.88 30.55
CA SER A 41 2.38 -2.42 29.60
C SER A 41 2.76 -1.81 28.26
N ALA A 42 3.82 -2.35 27.66
CA ALA A 42 4.04 -2.21 26.24
C ALA A 42 2.90 -2.99 25.59
N SER A 43 1.85 -2.29 25.15
CA SER A 43 0.94 -2.89 24.17
C SER A 43 1.74 -2.97 22.88
N GLU A 44 2.31 -4.15 22.63
CA GLU A 44 2.69 -4.59 21.30
C GLU A 44 1.51 -4.30 20.36
N PRO A 45 1.72 -3.63 19.21
CA PRO A 45 0.73 -3.74 18.15
C PRO A 45 0.65 -5.23 17.83
N ALA A 46 -0.53 -5.81 18.05
CA ALA A 46 -0.78 -7.21 17.74
C ALA A 46 -0.47 -7.39 16.25
N ALA A 47 0.66 -8.03 15.95
CA ALA A 47 0.97 -8.54 14.64
C ALA A 47 -0.11 -9.59 14.32
N GLY A 48 -1.18 -9.14 13.67
CA GLY A 48 -2.19 -10.01 13.12
C GLY A 48 -1.52 -10.81 12.01
N THR A 49 -1.07 -12.02 12.35
CA THR A 49 -0.65 -13.01 11.38
C THR A 49 -1.86 -13.35 10.52
N VAL A 50 -1.94 -12.80 9.32
CA VAL A 50 -2.81 -13.32 8.26
C VAL A 50 -1.92 -14.09 7.30
N THR A 51 -1.60 -15.33 7.68
CA THR A 51 -1.14 -16.35 6.74
C THR A 51 -2.36 -17.08 6.22
N GLU A 52 -3.01 -16.51 5.22
CA GLU A 52 -3.75 -17.29 4.24
C GLU A 52 -3.14 -16.94 2.89
N GLU A 53 -2.56 -17.93 2.20
CA GLU A 53 -2.32 -17.86 0.74
C GLU A 53 -3.69 -17.67 0.08
N THR A 54 -4.12 -16.42 0.06
CA THR A 54 -5.39 -16.02 -0.50
C THR A 54 -5.14 -15.97 -1.99
N THR A 55 -5.52 -17.04 -2.68
CA THR A 55 -5.65 -16.96 -4.14
C THR A 55 -6.50 -15.72 -4.41
N VAL A 56 -5.97 -14.75 -5.17
CA VAL A 56 -6.68 -13.50 -5.43
C VAL A 56 -7.97 -13.84 -6.18
N GLU A 57 -9.07 -13.99 -5.45
CA GLU A 57 -10.38 -14.23 -6.01
C GLU A 57 -10.98 -12.89 -6.43
N ILE A 58 -11.10 -12.73 -7.74
CA ILE A 58 -11.76 -11.57 -8.34
C ILE A 58 -13.25 -11.82 -8.27
N SER A 59 -14.00 -10.81 -7.82
CA SER A 59 -15.45 -10.93 -7.82
C SER A 59 -15.98 -11.19 -9.25
N PRO A 60 -17.02 -12.02 -9.43
CA PRO A 60 -17.61 -12.26 -10.74
C PRO A 60 -18.09 -10.98 -11.43
N GLU A 61 -18.41 -9.95 -10.66
CA GLU A 61 -18.83 -8.63 -11.16
C GLU A 61 -17.66 -7.91 -11.85
N VAL A 62 -16.47 -7.90 -11.23
CA VAL A 62 -15.23 -7.37 -11.83
C VAL A 62 -14.78 -8.25 -13.00
N ASP A 63 -15.03 -9.56 -12.93
CA ASP A 63 -14.68 -10.45 -14.03
C ASP A 63 -15.58 -10.28 -15.28
N ALA A 64 -16.80 -9.78 -15.11
CA ALA A 64 -17.73 -9.54 -16.22
C ALA A 64 -17.55 -8.18 -16.92
N MET A 65 -16.78 -7.26 -16.32
CA MET A 65 -16.54 -5.92 -16.87
C MET A 65 -15.85 -5.99 -18.25
N THR A 66 -15.95 -4.92 -19.03
CA THR A 66 -15.08 -4.62 -20.17
C THR A 66 -13.79 -3.95 -19.69
N LEU A 67 -12.80 -3.79 -20.59
CA LEU A 67 -11.55 -3.10 -20.23
C LEU A 67 -11.83 -1.65 -19.78
N ASP A 68 -12.68 -0.91 -20.50
CA ASP A 68 -12.99 0.48 -20.18
C ASP A 68 -13.73 0.61 -18.84
N GLU A 69 -14.66 -0.30 -18.55
CA GLU A 69 -15.36 -0.36 -17.26
C GLU A 69 -14.41 -0.72 -16.11
N LEU A 70 -13.47 -1.64 -16.34
CA LEU A 70 -12.48 -2.01 -15.34
C LEU A 70 -11.51 -0.86 -15.03
N VAL A 71 -11.09 -0.11 -16.06
CA VAL A 71 -10.26 1.09 -15.91
C VAL A 71 -11.00 2.16 -15.12
N ALA A 72 -12.25 2.45 -15.48
CA ALA A 72 -13.08 3.43 -14.75
C ALA A 72 -13.30 3.00 -13.28
N TYR A 73 -13.58 1.72 -13.05
CA TYR A 73 -13.71 1.16 -11.70
C TYR A 73 -12.42 1.29 -10.89
N THR A 74 -11.27 1.04 -11.52
CA THR A 74 -9.96 1.19 -10.87
C THR A 74 -9.68 2.64 -10.51
N ASP A 75 -10.00 3.58 -11.40
CA ASP A 75 -9.85 5.02 -11.15
C ASP A 75 -10.73 5.48 -9.99
N GLU A 76 -12.01 5.09 -9.96
CA GLU A 76 -12.93 5.42 -8.87
C GLU A 76 -12.46 4.85 -7.53
N LEU A 77 -11.92 3.63 -7.54
CA LEU A 77 -11.36 3.01 -6.34
C LEU A 77 -10.16 3.80 -5.81
N LEU A 78 -9.20 4.14 -6.67
CA LEU A 78 -8.01 4.91 -6.29
C LEU A 78 -8.43 6.30 -5.78
N LYS A 79 -9.35 6.94 -6.48
CA LYS A 79 -9.92 8.22 -6.08
C LYS A 79 -10.57 8.19 -4.71
N SER A 80 -11.46 7.22 -4.47
CA SER A 80 -12.12 7.05 -3.16
C SER A 80 -11.13 6.80 -2.02
N SER A 81 -9.95 6.30 -2.34
CA SER A 81 -8.90 6.07 -1.37
C SER A 81 -8.08 7.35 -1.13
N CYS A 82 -7.87 8.20 -2.15
CA CYS A 82 -7.04 9.41 -2.04
C CYS A 82 -7.81 10.71 -1.76
N ASP A 83 -9.14 10.74 -1.87
CA ASP A 83 -9.95 11.98 -1.85
C ASP A 83 -10.01 12.71 -0.48
N ASP A 84 -9.60 12.07 0.62
CA ASP A 84 -9.76 12.62 1.98
C ASP A 84 -8.56 13.43 2.50
N ASP A 85 -7.44 13.49 1.77
CA ASP A 85 -6.22 14.14 2.29
C ASP A 85 -5.39 14.81 1.18
N GLU A 86 -5.10 16.11 1.33
CA GLU A 86 -4.17 16.87 0.44
C GLU A 86 -2.75 16.28 0.40
N SER A 87 -2.52 15.29 1.26
CA SER A 87 -1.24 14.67 1.55
C SER A 87 -0.94 13.43 0.69
N SER A 88 -1.88 12.96 -0.13
CA SER A 88 -1.68 11.78 -0.99
C SER A 88 -2.26 11.98 -2.38
N GLY A 89 -1.75 11.23 -3.36
CA GLY A 89 -2.30 11.29 -4.71
C GLY A 89 -1.90 10.11 -5.57
N TYR A 90 -2.52 10.03 -6.74
CA TYR A 90 -2.29 8.97 -7.70
C TYR A 90 -2.44 9.48 -9.14
N ASN A 91 -1.81 8.77 -10.08
CA ASN A 91 -2.09 8.87 -11.50
C ASN A 91 -2.32 7.47 -12.07
N LEU A 92 -3.47 7.28 -12.74
CA LEU A 92 -3.74 6.09 -13.53
C LEU A 92 -3.47 6.38 -15.01
N ARG A 93 -2.58 5.61 -15.63
CA ARG A 93 -2.26 5.72 -17.06
C ARG A 93 -2.49 4.38 -17.76
N THR A 94 -3.24 4.43 -18.85
CA THR A 94 -3.55 3.28 -19.68
C THR A 94 -2.76 3.35 -20.99
N TYR A 95 -2.10 2.25 -21.34
CA TYR A 95 -1.38 2.06 -22.58
C TYR A 95 -1.87 0.78 -23.30
N ASP A 96 -1.41 0.58 -24.52
CA ASP A 96 -1.84 -0.53 -25.37
C ASP A 96 -1.50 -1.92 -24.80
N ASP A 97 -0.43 -2.05 -24.00
CA ASP A 97 0.05 -3.32 -23.44
C ASP A 97 0.09 -3.33 -21.90
N ARG A 98 -0.23 -2.20 -21.27
CA ARG A 98 -0.05 -2.04 -19.81
C ARG A 98 -0.94 -0.97 -19.18
N ILE A 99 -1.19 -1.17 -17.90
CA ILE A 99 -1.74 -0.20 -16.96
C ILE A 99 -0.62 0.23 -16.01
N VAL A 100 -0.51 1.53 -15.75
CA VAL A 100 0.46 2.09 -14.82
C VAL A 100 -0.31 2.89 -13.77
N VAL A 101 -0.10 2.53 -12.51
CA VAL A 101 -0.62 3.22 -11.33
C VAL A 101 0.56 3.84 -10.62
N GLU A 102 0.67 5.16 -10.68
CA GLU A 102 1.66 5.95 -9.94
C GLU A 102 0.98 6.49 -8.68
N MET A 103 1.64 6.44 -7.53
CA MET A 103 1.11 6.85 -6.24
C MET A 103 2.17 7.61 -5.44
N TRP A 104 1.75 8.57 -4.62
CA TRP A 104 2.62 9.28 -3.70
C TRP A 104 1.88 9.61 -2.40
N TYR A 105 2.65 9.66 -1.30
CA TYR A 105 2.14 9.90 0.05
C TYR A 105 3.06 10.84 0.81
N THR A 106 2.46 11.74 1.58
CA THR A 106 3.20 12.67 2.43
C THR A 106 3.92 11.91 3.53
N GLY A 107 5.19 12.25 3.76
CA GLY A 107 6.04 11.63 4.77
C GLY A 107 6.70 10.32 4.32
N MET A 108 6.47 9.88 3.07
CA MET A 108 7.14 8.69 2.54
C MET A 108 8.65 8.90 2.45
N ASN A 109 9.09 10.10 2.06
CA ASN A 109 10.51 10.43 1.98
C ASN A 109 11.19 10.38 3.34
N ASP A 110 10.49 10.79 4.40
CA ASP A 110 11.01 10.74 5.76
C ASP A 110 11.06 9.30 6.28
N LEU A 111 10.07 8.46 5.94
CA LEU A 111 10.11 7.03 6.22
C LEU A 111 11.30 6.36 5.54
N VAL A 112 11.57 6.65 4.26
CA VAL A 112 12.72 6.13 3.52
C VAL A 112 14.03 6.51 4.21
N LYS A 113 14.19 7.79 4.58
CA LYS A 113 15.39 8.25 5.31
C LYS A 113 15.57 7.55 6.65
N LEU A 114 14.48 7.34 7.40
CA LEU A 114 14.53 6.65 8.69
C LEU A 114 14.91 5.18 8.51
N ALA A 115 14.27 4.47 7.57
CA ALA A 115 14.59 3.07 7.29
C ALA A 115 16.02 2.88 6.77
N ALA A 116 16.55 3.86 6.02
CA ALA A 116 17.94 3.82 5.55
C ALA A 116 18.99 3.92 6.67
N ILE A 117 18.67 4.55 7.80
CA ILE A 117 19.62 4.80 8.89
C ILE A 117 19.37 4.00 10.16
N ASP A 118 18.15 3.47 10.34
CA ASP A 118 17.71 2.76 11.53
C ASP A 118 16.96 1.47 11.15
N GLU A 119 17.58 0.33 11.48
CA GLU A 119 17.06 -1.01 11.19
C GLU A 119 15.68 -1.27 11.83
N THR A 120 15.28 -0.50 12.86
CA THR A 120 13.96 -0.66 13.48
C THR A 120 12.80 -0.25 12.56
N TYR A 121 13.06 0.57 11.53
CA TYR A 121 12.07 0.98 10.53
C TYR A 121 12.10 0.12 9.25
N GLN A 122 13.09 -0.77 9.10
CA GLN A 122 13.17 -1.70 7.97
C GLN A 122 11.91 -2.59 7.84
N PRO A 123 11.34 -3.15 8.93
CA PRO A 123 10.09 -3.90 8.83
C PRO A 123 8.90 -3.07 8.31
N THR A 124 8.87 -1.77 8.61
CA THR A 124 7.83 -0.86 8.09
C THR A 124 8.01 -0.63 6.59
N TRP A 125 9.25 -0.45 6.13
CA TRP A 125 9.55 -0.36 4.70
C TRP A 125 9.21 -1.66 3.96
N ASP A 126 9.63 -2.80 4.48
CA ASP A 126 9.31 -4.11 3.91
C ASP A 126 7.80 -4.34 3.82
N TYR A 127 7.04 -3.93 4.84
CA TYR A 127 5.58 -3.97 4.80
C TYR A 127 5.01 -3.13 3.65
N MET A 128 5.56 -1.94 3.39
CA MET A 128 5.13 -1.10 2.26
C MET A 128 5.44 -1.77 0.91
N VAL A 129 6.63 -2.37 0.76
CA VAL A 129 7.01 -3.11 -0.45
C VAL A 129 6.06 -4.28 -0.71
N GLU A 130 5.75 -5.06 0.32
CA GLU A 130 4.80 -6.17 0.23
C GLU A 130 3.39 -5.69 -0.13
N ALA A 131 2.93 -4.59 0.46
CA ALA A 131 1.61 -4.06 0.16
C ALA A 131 1.50 -3.53 -1.29
N MET A 132 2.55 -2.88 -1.81
CA MET A 132 2.64 -2.47 -3.21
C MET A 132 2.64 -3.68 -4.16
N ARG A 133 3.32 -4.75 -3.77
CA ARG A 133 3.30 -6.03 -4.50
C ARG A 133 1.89 -6.60 -4.55
N ASP A 134 1.19 -6.64 -3.43
CA ASP A 134 -0.15 -7.23 -3.33
C ASP A 134 -1.19 -6.42 -4.14
N ILE A 135 -1.10 -5.08 -4.17
CA ILE A 135 -1.91 -4.24 -5.07
C ILE A 135 -1.61 -4.62 -6.53
N SER A 136 -0.33 -4.70 -6.90
CA SER A 136 0.09 -5.03 -8.26
C SER A 136 -0.42 -6.41 -8.69
N GLU A 137 -0.37 -7.40 -7.81
CA GLU A 137 -0.89 -8.73 -8.05
C GLU A 137 -2.42 -8.72 -8.22
N THR A 138 -3.11 -8.00 -7.34
CA THR A 138 -4.58 -7.91 -7.34
C THR A 138 -5.10 -7.29 -8.63
N LEU A 139 -4.52 -6.16 -9.03
CA LEU A 139 -4.86 -5.51 -10.29
C LEU A 139 -4.48 -6.42 -11.48
N TYR A 140 -3.29 -7.02 -11.47
CA TYR A 140 -2.88 -7.92 -12.56
C TYR A 140 -3.83 -9.11 -12.73
N ALA A 141 -4.36 -9.67 -11.64
CA ALA A 141 -5.35 -10.72 -11.71
C ALA A 141 -6.57 -10.29 -12.56
N ALA A 142 -7.02 -9.03 -12.45
CA ALA A 142 -8.15 -8.49 -13.19
C ALA A 142 -7.80 -8.13 -14.64
N TYR A 143 -6.61 -7.60 -14.87
CA TYR A 143 -6.21 -7.10 -16.19
C TYR A 143 -5.60 -8.16 -17.12
N LYS A 144 -5.09 -9.29 -16.59
CA LYS A 144 -4.43 -10.34 -17.39
C LYS A 144 -5.30 -10.96 -18.49
N LYS A 145 -6.63 -10.99 -18.32
CA LYS A 145 -7.57 -11.50 -19.34
C LYS A 145 -7.63 -10.64 -20.60
N TYR A 146 -7.19 -9.39 -20.52
CA TYR A 146 -7.05 -8.47 -21.65
C TYR A 146 -5.61 -8.39 -22.18
N ASP A 147 -4.73 -9.31 -21.76
CA ASP A 147 -3.31 -9.29 -22.13
C ASP A 147 -2.65 -7.93 -21.79
N ARG A 148 -2.86 -7.48 -20.56
CA ARG A 148 -2.29 -6.24 -20.03
C ARG A 148 -1.39 -6.53 -18.84
N HIS A 149 -0.21 -5.92 -18.84
CA HIS A 149 0.64 -5.86 -17.66
C HIS A 149 0.19 -4.73 -16.73
N VAL A 150 0.46 -4.87 -15.43
CA VAL A 150 0.17 -3.84 -14.43
C VAL A 150 1.46 -3.44 -13.75
N TYR A 151 1.72 -2.13 -13.73
CA TYR A 151 2.78 -1.50 -12.96
C TYR A 151 2.14 -0.68 -11.85
N VAL A 152 2.63 -0.85 -10.63
CA VAL A 152 2.27 -0.02 -9.48
C VAL A 152 3.56 0.58 -8.94
N ILE A 153 3.62 1.91 -8.88
CA ILE A 153 4.85 2.66 -8.62
C ILE A 153 4.56 3.64 -7.49
N LEU A 154 5.37 3.56 -6.43
CA LEU A 154 5.44 4.57 -5.39
C LEU A 154 6.52 5.57 -5.79
N LEU A 155 6.13 6.83 -5.91
CA LEU A 155 7.00 7.94 -6.27
C LEU A 155 7.45 8.73 -5.04
N ASP A 156 8.59 9.38 -5.16
CA ASP A 156 9.05 10.39 -4.21
C ASP A 156 8.07 11.58 -4.22
N GLU A 157 7.70 12.07 -3.03
CA GLU A 157 6.70 13.13 -2.89
C GLU A 157 7.20 14.50 -3.41
N THR A 158 8.52 14.69 -3.43
CA THR A 158 9.20 15.93 -3.80
C THR A 158 9.77 15.90 -5.22
N ASP A 159 10.09 14.71 -5.73
CA ASP A 159 10.51 14.47 -7.10
C ASP A 159 9.71 13.32 -7.75
N PRO A 160 8.61 13.61 -8.45
CA PRO A 160 7.76 12.58 -9.04
C PRO A 160 8.41 11.82 -10.22
N GLU A 161 9.65 12.13 -10.60
CA GLU A 161 10.45 11.30 -11.51
C GLU A 161 11.23 10.20 -10.77
N GLU A 162 11.41 10.33 -9.46
CA GLU A 162 12.13 9.36 -8.64
C GLU A 162 11.18 8.27 -8.12
N HIS A 163 11.50 7.02 -8.46
CA HIS A 163 10.77 5.86 -7.97
C HIS A 163 11.33 5.44 -6.62
N LEU A 164 10.46 5.16 -5.66
CA LEU A 164 10.81 4.60 -4.36
C LEU A 164 10.60 3.08 -4.36
N ILE A 165 9.46 2.63 -4.89
CA ILE A 165 9.11 1.20 -5.04
C ILE A 165 8.43 1.04 -6.41
N ALA A 166 8.78 0.00 -7.17
CA ALA A 166 8.03 -0.36 -8.37
C ALA A 166 7.73 -1.85 -8.40
N CYS A 167 6.46 -2.19 -8.63
CA CYS A 167 5.99 -3.57 -8.75
C CYS A 167 5.36 -3.79 -10.13
N LYS A 168 5.67 -4.93 -10.75
CA LYS A 168 5.08 -5.39 -12.02
C LYS A 168 4.41 -6.75 -11.82
N ASN A 169 3.11 -6.83 -12.11
CA ASN A 169 2.32 -8.06 -12.06
C ASN A 169 2.50 -8.87 -10.75
N GLY A 170 2.52 -8.18 -9.61
CA GLY A 170 2.73 -8.83 -8.32
C GLY A 170 4.19 -9.20 -8.01
N LYS A 171 5.16 -8.63 -8.71
CA LYS A 171 6.59 -8.79 -8.42
C LYS A 171 7.24 -7.45 -8.18
N VAL A 172 8.05 -7.34 -7.13
CA VAL A 172 8.91 -6.18 -6.93
C VAL A 172 9.94 -6.16 -8.05
N THR A 173 10.07 -5.02 -8.72
CA THR A 173 11.03 -4.77 -9.81
C THR A 173 12.04 -3.70 -9.45
N TYR A 174 11.72 -2.90 -8.42
CA TYR A 174 12.59 -1.88 -7.87
C TYR A 174 12.21 -1.62 -6.42
N ASP A 175 13.20 -1.53 -5.56
CA ASP A 175 13.13 -1.15 -4.15
C ASP A 175 14.32 -0.25 -3.88
N PHE A 176 14.08 1.02 -3.54
CA PHE A 176 15.13 2.02 -3.35
C PHE A 176 16.14 1.64 -2.25
N LEU A 177 15.68 1.00 -1.17
CA LEU A 177 16.57 0.57 -0.08
C LEU A 177 17.26 -0.76 -0.38
N HIS A 178 16.64 -1.61 -1.20
CA HIS A 178 17.16 -2.91 -1.57
C HIS A 178 17.11 -3.15 -3.09
N PRO A 179 17.99 -2.50 -3.88
CA PRO A 179 17.94 -2.55 -5.34
C PRO A 179 18.23 -3.93 -5.96
N GLU A 180 18.70 -4.90 -5.15
CA GLU A 180 19.07 -6.26 -5.56
C GLU A 180 17.93 -7.29 -5.32
N ARG A 181 16.72 -6.85 -4.96
CA ARG A 181 15.60 -7.71 -4.55
C ARG A 181 14.86 -8.38 -5.71
#